data_AF-A0A2D4SBN4-F1
#
_entry.id   AF-A0A2D4SBN4-F1
#
_cell.length_a   1.000
_cell.length_b   1.000
_cell.length_c   1.000
_cell.angle_alpha   90.00
_cell.angle_beta   90.00
_cell.angle_gamma   90.00
#
_symmetry.space_group_name_H-M   'P 1'
#
loop_
_entity.id
_entity.type
_entity.pdbx_description
1 polymer ?
#
loop_
_entity_poly.entity_id
_entity_poly.type
_entity_poly.pdbx_seq_one_letter_code
_entity_poly.pdbx_strand_id
1 'polypeptide(L)'
;MVRQWPPQAPVVNMTDDKQQQGGNADSFQRINPAYVKLDEPEAQPGYREPESAMSTGILLWGLLGLLCLGGAVFLWLPGQVAEREQSAAPPPQAPAAASSPAPAAAPSQAESNATPAPDAQSADEPDVDADAPTASTAADADALLEQREAAEAVRAEVVEMRDALEQQGAPRWAAQAWQGLNHLVDKGDREMSARNYELASVAFEEARASAVKITDSRETVFEQAMTRGREQLDQGDYESAVKSFEMAAAVRPDNAEAARLLERAGKRGEVLEFMRQGRNLETAEDMVGARDAYDKAVELDAEYNDARQARARVQGLINDRVYRARLSEGLQELEQGNLTQARDTLESAGRLRPDSVEVEDALSRINTTLQARQVDGQRQAGRQAEQAERWEDAEAAYQAALQADPSLKFAQEGQARAAERAALDSKLAYHLQNTGRLSEPAVRQDVARLLAEAKQLPAPREKLDAQTRQLAQALEQAQTPVPVVLTSDNQTVVAIHHVGELGTFADHSLELRPGDYTAVGRREGYRDVRREFTVAPDAETVGPIRIVCQERI
;
A
#
# COMPACT_ATOMS: atom_id res chain seq x y z
N MET A 1 -12.86 36.83 15.23
CA MET A 1 -12.69 35.53 15.92
C MET A 1 -11.23 35.14 15.83
N VAL A 2 -10.51 35.14 16.95
CA VAL A 2 -9.07 34.80 17.01
C VAL A 2 -8.95 33.58 17.90
N ARG A 3 -8.37 32.48 17.39
CA ARG A 3 -8.15 31.25 18.17
C ARG A 3 -6.78 31.31 18.84
N GLN A 4 -6.75 31.25 20.16
CA GLN A 4 -5.52 31.13 20.96
C GLN A 4 -5.14 29.65 21.12
N TRP A 5 -3.84 29.34 21.06
CA TRP A 5 -3.28 28.04 21.48
C TRP A 5 -3.20 27.96 23.02
N PRO A 6 -3.35 26.77 23.63
CA PRO A 6 -3.10 26.56 25.05
C PRO A 6 -1.58 26.43 25.36
N PRO A 7 -1.15 26.71 26.60
CA PRO A 7 0.27 26.80 26.98
C PRO A 7 0.93 25.44 27.27
N GLN A 8 2.27 25.43 27.23
CA GLN A 8 3.12 24.26 27.53
C GLN A 8 3.25 23.99 29.04
N ALA A 9 3.42 22.71 29.40
CA ALA A 9 3.66 22.24 30.77
C ALA A 9 5.17 22.23 31.13
N PRO A 10 5.54 22.34 32.42
CA PRO A 10 6.92 22.62 32.82
C PRO A 10 7.84 21.39 32.87
N VAL A 11 9.14 21.66 32.68
CA VAL A 11 10.26 20.71 32.84
C VAL A 11 10.47 20.40 34.33
N VAL A 12 10.54 19.11 34.68
CA VAL A 12 10.95 18.65 36.01
C VAL A 12 12.38 18.10 35.93
N ASN A 13 13.32 18.81 36.56
CA ASN A 13 14.64 18.26 36.89
C ASN A 13 14.48 17.30 38.08
N MET A 14 15.09 16.12 37.98
CA MET A 14 15.18 15.17 39.09
C MET A 14 16.60 14.61 39.15
N THR A 15 17.39 15.13 40.08
CA THR A 15 18.75 14.67 40.39
C THR A 15 18.76 13.55 41.43
N ASP A 16 19.79 12.73 41.32
CA ASP A 16 20.44 11.91 42.35
C ASP A 16 19.82 10.60 42.86
N ASP A 17 20.50 9.54 42.41
CA ASP A 17 21.22 8.55 43.24
C ASP A 17 20.51 7.25 43.65
N LYS A 18 20.95 6.15 43.01
CA LYS A 18 21.53 4.99 43.74
C LYS A 18 22.32 4.00 42.87
N GLN A 19 23.63 4.02 43.09
CA GLN A 19 24.55 2.87 43.29
C GLN A 19 24.63 1.64 42.35
N GLN A 20 25.89 1.45 41.91
CA GLN A 20 26.70 0.21 41.92
C GLN A 20 26.30 -1.02 41.08
N GLN A 21 26.96 -1.15 39.92
CA GLN A 21 27.78 -2.29 39.45
C GLN A 21 28.63 -1.75 38.28
N GLY A 22 29.90 -2.09 38.06
CA GLY A 22 30.74 -3.12 38.68
C GLY A 22 31.37 -4.05 37.64
N GLY A 23 32.11 -3.53 36.64
CA GLY A 23 32.69 -4.37 35.58
C GLY A 23 33.75 -3.66 34.72
N ASN A 24 34.91 -4.33 34.57
CA ASN A 24 36.16 -3.96 33.89
C ASN A 24 36.14 -2.87 32.80
N ALA A 25 37.10 -1.94 32.93
CA ALA A 25 37.70 -1.25 31.81
C ALA A 25 38.99 -1.97 31.39
N ASP A 26 39.00 -2.58 30.20
CA ASP A 26 40.21 -3.10 29.56
C ASP A 26 40.40 -2.49 28.16
N SER A 27 41.66 -2.32 27.81
CA SER A 27 42.17 -1.53 26.69
C SER A 27 41.57 -1.82 25.30
N PHE A 28 41.07 -0.78 24.62
CA PHE A 28 40.94 -0.76 23.16
C PHE A 28 42.10 0.00 22.51
N GLN A 29 43.05 -0.75 21.93
CA GLN A 29 44.10 -0.18 21.09
C GLN A 29 43.50 0.28 19.75
N ARG A 30 43.91 1.46 19.28
CA ARG A 30 43.58 1.92 17.91
C ARG A 30 44.43 1.15 16.91
N ILE A 31 43.79 0.33 16.07
CA ILE A 31 44.43 -0.32 14.94
C ILE A 31 44.57 0.70 13.80
N ASN A 32 45.79 1.09 13.46
CA ASN A 32 46.08 1.78 12.21
C ASN A 32 46.15 0.74 11.07
N PRO A 33 45.37 0.87 9.99
CA PRO A 33 45.58 0.04 8.80
C PRO A 33 46.90 0.41 8.12
N ALA A 34 47.69 -0.61 7.79
CA ALA A 34 48.97 -0.44 7.10
C ALA A 34 48.77 -0.09 5.62
N TYR A 35 49.56 0.85 5.11
CA TYR A 35 49.64 1.13 3.68
C TYR A 35 50.29 -0.05 2.95
N VAL A 36 49.52 -0.73 2.09
CA VAL A 36 50.04 -1.67 1.10
C VAL A 36 50.50 -0.88 -0.10
N LYS A 37 51.80 -0.95 -0.43
CA LYS A 37 52.27 -0.56 -1.76
C LYS A 37 51.80 -1.63 -2.75
N LEU A 38 51.14 -1.20 -3.83
CA LEU A 38 50.91 -2.01 -5.01
C LEU A 38 51.99 -1.65 -6.03
N ASP A 39 52.75 -2.64 -6.46
CA ASP A 39 53.77 -2.49 -7.49
C ASP A 39 53.14 -2.32 -8.88
N GLU A 40 53.88 -1.68 -9.79
CA GLU A 40 53.44 -1.44 -11.17
C GLU A 40 53.25 -2.76 -11.95
N PRO A 41 52.15 -2.94 -12.69
CA PRO A 41 52.02 -4.05 -13.63
C PRO A 41 52.77 -3.75 -14.94
N GLU A 42 53.62 -4.69 -15.35
CA GLU A 42 54.37 -4.66 -16.60
C GLU A 42 53.47 -4.60 -17.85
N ALA A 43 53.93 -3.91 -18.90
CA ALA A 43 53.24 -3.85 -20.18
C ALA A 43 53.62 -5.04 -21.10
N GLN A 44 52.63 -5.81 -21.55
CA GLN A 44 52.75 -6.70 -22.73
C GLN A 44 51.45 -6.71 -23.57
N PRO A 45 51.51 -7.08 -24.88
CA PRO A 45 50.68 -6.39 -25.87
C PRO A 45 49.54 -7.21 -26.47
N GLY A 46 48.56 -6.48 -27.02
CA GLY A 46 47.85 -6.87 -28.24
C GLY A 46 46.56 -7.68 -28.08
N TYR A 47 45.42 -6.99 -28.17
CA TYR A 47 44.19 -7.58 -28.69
C TYR A 47 43.48 -6.58 -29.60
N ARG A 48 42.89 -7.07 -30.70
CA ARG A 48 42.17 -6.24 -31.68
C ARG A 48 40.68 -6.21 -31.35
N GLU A 49 40.05 -5.05 -31.57
CA GLU A 49 38.60 -4.92 -31.59
C GLU A 49 37.98 -5.66 -32.78
N PRO A 50 36.79 -6.28 -32.64
CA PRO A 50 35.92 -6.61 -33.74
C PRO A 50 34.88 -5.49 -33.97
N GLU A 51 34.97 -4.80 -35.11
CA GLU A 51 33.87 -3.94 -35.58
C GLU A 51 32.62 -4.79 -35.86
N SER A 52 31.49 -4.46 -35.23
CA SER A 52 30.20 -5.15 -35.41
C SER A 52 29.26 -4.39 -36.37
N ALA A 53 29.65 -4.32 -37.64
CA ALA A 53 28.75 -3.90 -38.71
C ALA A 53 27.78 -5.04 -39.08
N MET A 54 26.60 -5.11 -38.42
CA MET A 54 25.63 -6.18 -38.67
C MET A 54 24.58 -5.81 -39.73
N SER A 55 24.61 -6.58 -40.82
CA SER A 55 23.83 -6.43 -42.05
C SER A 55 22.30 -6.49 -41.86
N THR A 56 21.59 -5.58 -42.54
CA THR A 56 20.11 -5.54 -42.68
C THR A 56 19.50 -6.71 -43.47
N GLY A 57 20.30 -7.68 -43.93
CA GLY A 57 19.82 -8.81 -44.75
C GLY A 57 19.07 -9.93 -44.01
N ILE A 58 19.18 -10.03 -42.68
CA ILE A 58 18.68 -11.21 -41.93
C ILE A 58 17.18 -11.09 -41.59
N LEU A 59 16.67 -9.87 -41.39
CA LEU A 59 15.27 -9.62 -41.00
C LEU A 59 14.24 -10.02 -42.08
N LEU A 60 14.61 -9.97 -43.37
CA LEU A 60 13.73 -10.32 -44.49
C LEU A 60 13.48 -11.84 -44.61
N TRP A 61 14.45 -12.68 -44.26
CA TRP A 61 14.29 -14.14 -44.32
C TRP A 61 13.53 -14.70 -43.11
N GLY A 62 13.70 -14.11 -41.93
CA GLY A 62 12.94 -14.49 -40.73
C GLY A 62 11.43 -14.29 -40.90
N LEU A 63 11.03 -13.18 -41.52
CA LEU A 63 9.62 -12.86 -41.77
C LEU A 63 8.97 -13.81 -42.80
N LEU A 64 9.73 -14.25 -43.81
CA LEU A 64 9.24 -15.21 -44.82
C LEU A 64 9.09 -16.63 -44.24
N GLY A 65 10.01 -17.05 -43.36
CA GLY A 65 9.92 -18.34 -42.67
C GLY A 65 8.72 -18.45 -41.73
N LEU A 66 8.39 -17.35 -41.02
CA LEU A 66 7.26 -17.30 -40.08
C LEU A 66 5.90 -17.36 -40.81
N LEU A 67 5.82 -16.77 -42.01
CA LEU A 67 4.63 -16.83 -42.88
C LEU A 67 4.40 -18.25 -43.45
N CYS A 68 5.47 -18.96 -43.82
CA CYS A 68 5.38 -20.36 -44.25
C CYS A 68 4.96 -21.31 -43.10
N LEU A 69 5.44 -21.07 -41.87
CA LEU A 69 5.01 -21.84 -40.69
C LEU A 69 3.53 -21.62 -40.35
N GLY A 70 3.03 -20.38 -40.45
CA GLY A 70 1.60 -20.08 -40.26
C GLY A 70 0.68 -20.79 -41.27
N GLY A 71 1.09 -20.86 -42.54
CA GLY A 71 0.34 -21.58 -43.58
C GLY A 71 0.26 -23.10 -43.37
N ALA A 72 1.33 -23.71 -42.86
CA ALA A 72 1.37 -25.16 -42.59
C ALA A 72 0.38 -25.56 -41.48
N VAL A 73 0.29 -24.77 -40.41
CA VAL A 73 -0.60 -25.07 -39.26
C VAL A 73 -2.08 -25.04 -39.67
N PHE A 74 -2.49 -24.07 -40.52
CA PHE A 74 -3.90 -23.91 -40.90
C PHE A 74 -4.41 -24.95 -41.91
N LEU A 75 -3.52 -25.56 -42.71
CA LEU A 75 -3.88 -26.57 -43.70
C LEU A 75 -3.66 -28.02 -43.21
N TRP A 76 -2.85 -28.24 -42.18
CA TRP A 76 -2.50 -29.59 -41.73
C TRP A 76 -3.33 -30.09 -40.53
N LEU A 77 -3.89 -29.21 -39.69
CA LEU A 77 -4.73 -29.63 -38.55
C LEU A 77 -6.12 -30.22 -38.86
N PRO A 78 -6.85 -29.93 -39.97
CA PRO A 78 -8.18 -30.52 -40.17
C PRO A 78 -8.16 -32.03 -40.46
N GLY A 79 -6.98 -32.64 -40.66
CA GLY A 79 -6.83 -34.09 -40.87
C GLY A 79 -6.69 -34.93 -39.58
N GLN A 80 -6.35 -34.33 -38.44
CA GLN A 80 -6.02 -35.06 -37.19
C GLN A 80 -7.19 -35.14 -36.19
N VAL A 81 -8.33 -34.51 -36.49
CA VAL A 81 -9.54 -34.56 -35.64
C VAL A 81 -10.50 -35.68 -36.08
N ALA A 82 -10.34 -36.21 -37.30
CA ALA A 82 -11.23 -37.23 -37.87
C ALA A 82 -11.02 -38.67 -37.35
N GLU A 83 -9.91 -38.97 -36.66
CA GLU A 83 -9.58 -40.35 -36.22
C GLU A 83 -10.02 -40.71 -34.80
N ARG A 84 -10.71 -39.81 -34.07
CA ARG A 84 -11.27 -40.13 -32.73
C ARG A 84 -12.76 -40.48 -32.69
N GLU A 85 -13.49 -40.36 -33.80
CA GLU A 85 -14.91 -40.77 -33.87
C GLU A 85 -15.10 -42.27 -34.20
N GLN A 86 -14.02 -43.03 -34.44
CA GLN A 86 -14.06 -44.47 -34.73
C GLN A 86 -13.44 -45.35 -33.63
N SER A 87 -13.84 -45.10 -32.38
CA SER A 87 -13.72 -46.07 -31.27
C SER A 87 -14.79 -45.84 -30.19
N ALA A 88 -16.06 -45.82 -30.61
CA ALA A 88 -17.21 -45.98 -29.72
C ALA A 88 -18.07 -47.16 -30.23
N ALA A 89 -18.04 -48.29 -29.51
CA ALA A 89 -18.87 -49.44 -29.85
C ALA A 89 -20.36 -49.15 -29.56
N PRO A 90 -21.29 -49.59 -30.41
CA PRO A 90 -22.72 -49.30 -30.24
C PRO A 90 -23.36 -50.15 -29.12
N PRO A 91 -24.41 -49.66 -28.45
CA PRO A 91 -25.18 -50.47 -27.50
C PRO A 91 -26.04 -51.51 -28.25
N PRO A 92 -26.14 -52.76 -27.77
CA PRO A 92 -27.02 -53.75 -28.38
C PRO A 92 -28.49 -53.45 -28.04
N GLN A 93 -29.31 -53.23 -29.07
CA GLN A 93 -30.77 -53.28 -28.96
C GLN A 93 -31.26 -54.74 -29.00
N ALA A 94 -32.35 -55.02 -28.29
CA ALA A 94 -32.94 -56.35 -28.18
C ALA A 94 -33.79 -56.75 -29.41
N PRO A 95 -33.98 -58.04 -29.68
CA PRO A 95 -35.12 -58.52 -30.45
C PRO A 95 -36.37 -58.66 -29.55
N ALA A 96 -37.52 -58.21 -30.06
CA ALA A 96 -38.81 -58.35 -29.40
C ALA A 96 -39.71 -59.35 -30.13
N ALA A 97 -40.41 -60.21 -29.38
CA ALA A 97 -41.66 -60.93 -29.69
C ALA A 97 -41.94 -61.93 -28.54
N ALA A 98 -43.15 -62.14 -28.00
CA ALA A 98 -44.46 -61.48 -28.07
C ALA A 98 -45.13 -61.73 -26.68
N SER A 99 -46.19 -61.07 -26.19
CA SER A 99 -47.40 -60.56 -26.86
C SER A 99 -48.10 -59.48 -26.01
N SER A 100 -48.88 -58.62 -26.65
CA SER A 100 -49.95 -57.78 -26.03
C SER A 100 -51.26 -58.61 -25.84
N PRO A 101 -52.37 -58.09 -25.27
CA PRO A 101 -52.64 -56.75 -24.73
C PRO A 101 -53.31 -56.71 -23.32
N ALA A 102 -53.59 -55.49 -22.84
CA ALA A 102 -54.48 -55.17 -21.71
C ALA A 102 -55.95 -54.97 -22.20
N PRO A 103 -56.91 -54.35 -21.46
CA PRO A 103 -57.08 -54.13 -20.01
C PRO A 103 -58.51 -54.45 -19.47
N ALA A 104 -58.74 -54.10 -18.19
CA ALA A 104 -59.96 -53.46 -17.64
C ALA A 104 -61.03 -54.26 -16.85
N ALA A 105 -61.59 -53.53 -15.87
CA ALA A 105 -62.86 -53.69 -15.15
C ALA A 105 -63.02 -54.75 -14.04
N ALA A 106 -63.58 -54.28 -12.93
CA ALA A 106 -64.23 -55.05 -11.84
C ALA A 106 -65.71 -55.34 -12.24
N PRO A 107 -66.62 -55.89 -11.37
CA PRO A 107 -66.48 -56.33 -9.97
C PRO A 107 -67.21 -57.64 -9.57
N SER A 108 -67.05 -58.02 -8.28
CA SER A 108 -68.06 -58.64 -7.39
C SER A 108 -68.50 -60.13 -7.53
N GLN A 109 -68.88 -60.70 -6.37
CA GLN A 109 -69.54 -62.01 -6.12
C GLN A 109 -68.68 -63.25 -6.46
N ALA A 110 -68.78 -64.44 -5.81
CA ALA A 110 -69.57 -64.98 -4.69
C ALA A 110 -68.75 -66.17 -4.05
N GLU A 111 -69.03 -66.82 -2.92
CA GLU A 111 -70.03 -66.68 -1.84
C GLU A 111 -69.56 -67.49 -0.58
N SER A 112 -70.50 -67.93 0.30
CA SER A 112 -70.40 -68.91 1.41
C SER A 112 -69.87 -68.36 2.75
N ASN A 113 -70.74 -67.91 3.67
CA ASN A 113 -71.67 -68.67 4.52
C ASN A 113 -70.98 -69.63 5.51
N ALA A 114 -71.32 -69.69 6.81
CA ALA A 114 -72.23 -68.85 7.60
C ALA A 114 -71.94 -68.97 9.12
N THR A 115 -72.48 -68.02 9.88
CA THR A 115 -72.68 -68.01 11.35
C THR A 115 -74.21 -68.04 11.59
N PRO A 116 -74.79 -68.33 12.79
CA PRO A 116 -74.35 -69.03 14.01
C PRO A 116 -75.20 -70.30 14.30
N ALA A 117 -75.06 -70.89 15.50
CA ALA A 117 -76.16 -71.64 16.15
C ALA A 117 -76.06 -71.56 17.68
N PRO A 118 -77.14 -71.16 18.41
CA PRO A 118 -77.25 -71.28 19.86
C PRO A 118 -78.32 -72.31 20.30
N ASP A 119 -78.32 -72.56 21.62
CA ASP A 119 -79.43 -72.98 22.51
C ASP A 119 -80.01 -74.42 22.56
N ALA A 120 -80.12 -74.87 23.83
CA ALA A 120 -81.18 -75.69 24.46
C ALA A 120 -81.29 -77.21 24.12
N GLN A 121 -81.59 -78.13 25.07
CA GLN A 121 -81.77 -78.06 26.54
C GLN A 121 -81.77 -79.47 27.18
N SER A 122 -81.47 -79.55 28.50
CA SER A 122 -81.90 -80.60 29.47
C SER A 122 -81.40 -82.06 29.26
N ALA A 123 -81.16 -82.90 30.27
CA ALA A 123 -81.03 -82.79 31.76
C ALA A 123 -80.03 -83.92 32.18
N ASP A 124 -79.40 -83.96 33.36
CA ASP A 124 -80.00 -84.20 34.67
C ASP A 124 -78.93 -84.08 35.81
N GLU A 125 -79.40 -84.12 37.06
CA GLU A 125 -78.72 -83.88 38.36
C GLU A 125 -77.69 -84.98 38.79
N PRO A 126 -76.86 -84.83 39.88
CA PRO A 126 -77.24 -84.26 41.19
C PRO A 126 -76.27 -83.30 41.91
N ASP A 127 -76.86 -82.23 42.42
CA ASP A 127 -76.90 -81.78 43.83
C ASP A 127 -75.88 -82.37 44.85
N VAL A 128 -75.03 -81.50 45.42
CA VAL A 128 -74.83 -81.40 46.89
C VAL A 128 -74.37 -79.99 47.30
N ASP A 129 -75.07 -79.44 48.30
CA ASP A 129 -74.71 -78.38 49.26
C ASP A 129 -73.96 -77.13 48.75
N ALA A 130 -74.57 -75.96 48.64
CA ALA A 130 -75.18 -75.17 49.72
C ALA A 130 -74.19 -74.72 50.82
N ASP A 131 -73.43 -73.65 50.55
CA ASP A 131 -73.51 -72.51 51.46
C ASP A 131 -73.19 -71.18 50.77
N ALA A 132 -74.06 -70.21 50.99
CA ALA A 132 -73.71 -68.80 50.97
C ALA A 132 -74.43 -68.18 52.16
N PRO A 133 -73.67 -67.61 53.10
CA PRO A 133 -73.95 -66.20 53.30
C PRO A 133 -72.71 -65.33 53.54
N THR A 134 -72.87 -64.10 53.03
CA THR A 134 -72.43 -62.83 53.63
C THR A 134 -70.98 -62.35 53.54
N ALA A 135 -70.90 -61.03 53.33
CA ALA A 135 -69.80 -60.13 53.62
C ALA A 135 -68.53 -60.27 52.78
N SER A 136 -68.55 -59.64 51.60
CA SER A 136 -67.51 -58.62 51.38
C SER A 136 -67.74 -57.56 52.48
N THR A 137 -66.81 -57.49 53.40
CA THR A 137 -66.85 -56.63 54.57
C THR A 137 -66.58 -55.18 54.17
N ALA A 138 -66.90 -54.22 55.05
CA ALA A 138 -66.46 -52.83 54.85
C ALA A 138 -64.93 -52.75 54.65
N ALA A 139 -64.17 -53.60 55.34
CA ALA A 139 -62.71 -53.66 55.21
C ALA A 139 -62.22 -54.08 53.81
N ASP A 140 -62.97 -54.89 53.07
CA ASP A 140 -62.60 -55.24 51.68
C ASP A 140 -62.85 -54.06 50.72
N ALA A 141 -63.90 -53.27 50.97
CA ALA A 141 -64.18 -52.05 50.21
C ALA A 141 -63.18 -50.93 50.54
N ASP A 142 -62.81 -50.79 51.83
CA ASP A 142 -61.81 -49.83 52.30
C ASP A 142 -60.42 -50.19 51.75
N ALA A 143 -60.01 -51.47 51.77
CA ALA A 143 -58.75 -51.92 51.19
C ALA A 143 -58.71 -51.73 49.66
N LEU A 144 -59.82 -51.97 48.96
CA LEU A 144 -59.91 -51.72 47.52
C LEU A 144 -59.85 -50.22 47.18
N LEU A 145 -60.40 -49.36 48.06
CA LEU A 145 -60.26 -47.91 47.96
C LEU A 145 -58.80 -47.46 48.19
N GLU A 146 -58.13 -47.99 49.23
CA GLU A 146 -56.72 -47.70 49.52
C GLU A 146 -55.80 -48.12 48.34
N GLN A 147 -55.98 -49.32 47.79
CA GLN A 147 -55.25 -49.76 46.59
C GLN A 147 -55.49 -48.84 45.39
N ARG A 148 -56.73 -48.38 45.20
CA ARG A 148 -57.09 -47.45 44.13
C ARG A 148 -56.43 -46.08 44.34
N GLU A 149 -56.49 -45.52 45.55
CA GLU A 149 -55.86 -44.23 45.88
C GLU A 149 -54.33 -44.32 45.71
N ALA A 150 -53.70 -45.42 46.10
CA ALA A 150 -52.28 -45.67 45.86
C ALA A 150 -51.94 -45.71 44.36
N ALA A 151 -52.73 -46.44 43.56
CA ALA A 151 -52.54 -46.49 42.11
C ALA A 151 -52.78 -45.13 41.42
N GLU A 152 -53.79 -44.36 41.85
CA GLU A 152 -54.07 -43.01 41.36
C GLU A 152 -52.96 -42.02 41.73
N ALA A 153 -52.33 -42.16 42.90
CA ALA A 153 -51.19 -41.33 43.31
C ALA A 153 -49.95 -41.56 42.43
N VAL A 154 -49.53 -42.81 42.21
CA VAL A 154 -48.39 -43.11 41.33
C VAL A 154 -48.71 -42.73 39.87
N ARG A 155 -49.96 -42.91 39.43
CA ARG A 155 -50.43 -42.48 38.11
C ARG A 155 -50.27 -40.96 37.91
N ALA A 156 -50.63 -40.15 38.91
CA ALA A 156 -50.49 -38.70 38.83
C ALA A 156 -49.02 -38.28 38.67
N GLU A 157 -48.12 -38.85 39.46
CA GLU A 157 -46.66 -38.63 39.35
C GLU A 157 -46.13 -39.00 37.96
N VAL A 158 -46.54 -40.15 37.41
CA VAL A 158 -46.13 -40.60 36.08
C VAL A 158 -46.63 -39.67 34.98
N VAL A 159 -47.84 -39.11 35.09
CA VAL A 159 -48.36 -38.11 34.13
C VAL A 159 -47.53 -36.84 34.19
N GLU A 160 -47.24 -36.29 35.37
CA GLU A 160 -46.38 -35.10 35.50
C GLU A 160 -44.97 -35.32 34.93
N MET A 161 -44.35 -36.47 35.24
CA MET A 161 -43.04 -36.84 34.69
C MET A 161 -43.08 -36.98 33.16
N ARG A 162 -44.12 -37.60 32.61
CA ARG A 162 -44.29 -37.77 31.17
C ARG A 162 -44.46 -36.42 30.48
N ASP A 163 -45.34 -35.56 30.99
CA ASP A 163 -45.61 -34.26 30.39
C ASP A 163 -44.36 -33.33 30.46
N ALA A 164 -43.56 -33.44 31.53
CA ALA A 164 -42.26 -32.77 31.63
C ALA A 164 -41.21 -33.31 30.64
N LEU A 165 -41.19 -34.63 30.42
CA LEU A 165 -40.33 -35.26 29.41
C LEU A 165 -40.75 -34.93 27.97
N GLU A 166 -42.05 -34.80 27.70
CA GLU A 166 -42.58 -34.37 26.40
C GLU A 166 -42.18 -32.93 26.08
N GLN A 167 -42.30 -32.01 27.05
CA GLN A 167 -41.81 -30.63 26.94
C GLN A 167 -40.28 -30.58 26.72
N GLN A 168 -39.54 -31.54 27.27
CA GLN A 168 -38.09 -31.71 27.03
C GLN A 168 -37.77 -32.43 25.71
N GLY A 169 -38.75 -32.78 24.88
CA GLY A 169 -38.54 -33.39 23.57
C GLY A 169 -38.22 -34.90 23.59
N ALA A 170 -38.47 -35.61 24.70
CA ALA A 170 -38.21 -37.05 24.83
C ALA A 170 -38.77 -37.93 23.71
N PRO A 171 -39.93 -37.65 23.07
CA PRO A 171 -40.38 -38.38 21.88
C PRO A 171 -39.36 -38.42 20.72
N ARG A 172 -38.46 -37.42 20.63
CA ARG A 172 -37.44 -37.32 19.57
C ARG A 172 -36.12 -37.97 19.98
N TRP A 173 -35.60 -37.65 21.16
CA TRP A 173 -34.26 -38.09 21.57
C TRP A 173 -34.23 -39.41 22.37
N ALA A 174 -35.37 -39.85 22.91
CA ALA A 174 -35.53 -41.12 23.63
C ALA A 174 -36.63 -41.99 23.02
N ALA A 175 -36.93 -41.86 21.71
CA ALA A 175 -38.09 -42.43 21.04
C ALA A 175 -38.46 -43.89 21.45
N GLN A 176 -37.48 -44.80 21.51
CA GLN A 176 -37.72 -46.20 21.92
C GLN A 176 -38.10 -46.33 23.40
N ALA A 177 -37.43 -45.61 24.30
CA ALA A 177 -37.74 -45.63 25.73
C ALA A 177 -39.06 -44.91 26.02
N TRP A 178 -39.36 -43.84 25.28
CA TRP A 178 -40.63 -43.12 25.30
C TRP A 178 -41.81 -44.01 24.90
N GLN A 179 -41.66 -44.81 23.84
CA GLN A 179 -42.66 -45.80 23.46
C GLN A 179 -42.87 -46.86 24.54
N GLY A 180 -41.78 -47.31 25.19
CA GLY A 180 -41.84 -48.23 26.33
C GLY A 180 -42.58 -47.66 27.54
N LEU A 181 -42.32 -46.40 27.90
CA LEU A 181 -43.03 -45.67 28.95
C LEU A 181 -44.54 -45.61 28.66
N ASN A 182 -44.94 -45.21 27.45
CA ASN A 182 -46.36 -45.10 27.09
C ASN A 182 -47.07 -46.47 27.13
N HIS A 183 -46.42 -47.56 26.71
CA HIS A 183 -46.99 -48.90 26.83
C HIS A 183 -47.23 -49.33 28.28
N LEU A 184 -46.39 -48.90 29.22
CA LEU A 184 -46.58 -49.15 30.66
C LEU A 184 -47.73 -48.32 31.24
N VAL A 185 -47.87 -47.06 30.80
CA VAL A 185 -49.03 -46.22 31.15
C VAL A 185 -50.34 -46.84 30.61
N ASP A 186 -50.37 -47.26 29.35
CA ASP A 186 -51.53 -47.93 28.73
C ASP A 186 -51.88 -49.26 29.43
N LYS A 187 -50.87 -49.99 29.94
CA LYS A 187 -51.07 -51.18 30.79
C LYS A 187 -51.75 -50.78 32.11
N GLY A 188 -51.21 -49.79 32.83
CA GLY A 188 -51.81 -49.31 34.08
C GLY A 188 -53.25 -48.82 33.93
N ASP A 189 -53.54 -48.04 32.88
CA ASP A 189 -54.89 -47.52 32.61
C ASP A 189 -55.90 -48.63 32.27
N ARG A 190 -55.46 -49.72 31.64
CA ARG A 190 -56.29 -50.92 31.42
C ARG A 190 -56.60 -51.66 32.73
N GLU A 191 -55.60 -51.86 33.59
CA GLU A 191 -55.80 -52.51 34.89
C GLU A 191 -56.67 -51.67 35.84
N MET A 192 -56.52 -50.33 35.83
CA MET A 192 -57.42 -49.39 36.52
C MET A 192 -58.87 -49.56 36.06
N SER A 193 -59.08 -49.65 34.74
CA SER A 193 -60.40 -49.83 34.14
C SER A 193 -61.02 -51.19 34.49
N ALA A 194 -60.18 -52.22 34.61
CA ALA A 194 -60.57 -53.56 35.06
C ALA A 194 -60.77 -53.69 36.59
N ARG A 195 -60.45 -52.63 37.36
CA ARG A 195 -60.43 -52.58 38.84
C ARG A 195 -59.35 -53.46 39.51
N ASN A 196 -58.31 -53.83 38.75
CA ASN A 196 -57.15 -54.57 39.25
C ASN A 196 -56.11 -53.59 39.82
N TYR A 197 -56.47 -52.86 40.88
CA TYR A 197 -55.69 -51.71 41.35
C TYR A 197 -54.24 -52.05 41.78
N GLU A 198 -54.00 -53.25 42.32
CA GLU A 198 -52.65 -53.73 42.62
C GLU A 198 -51.79 -53.91 41.34
N LEU A 199 -52.34 -54.51 40.28
CA LEU A 199 -51.64 -54.65 38.99
C LEU A 199 -51.46 -53.30 38.28
N ALA A 200 -52.41 -52.38 38.45
CA ALA A 200 -52.29 -51.01 37.97
C ALA A 200 -51.15 -50.26 38.67
N SER A 201 -51.07 -50.36 40.00
CA SER A 201 -50.00 -49.77 40.80
C SER A 201 -48.61 -50.29 40.37
N VAL A 202 -48.47 -51.61 40.17
CA VAL A 202 -47.23 -52.20 39.63
C VAL A 202 -46.89 -51.64 38.24
N ALA A 203 -47.86 -51.51 37.33
CA ALA A 203 -47.62 -50.96 36.00
C ALA A 203 -47.24 -49.47 36.02
N PHE A 204 -47.81 -48.67 36.91
CA PHE A 204 -47.42 -47.27 37.09
C PHE A 204 -46.05 -47.13 37.79
N GLU A 205 -45.69 -48.03 38.71
CA GLU A 205 -44.34 -48.08 39.29
C GLU A 205 -43.28 -48.45 38.25
N GLU A 206 -43.56 -49.43 37.38
CA GLU A 206 -42.75 -49.74 36.20
C GLU A 206 -42.59 -48.52 35.28
N ALA A 207 -43.69 -47.77 35.03
CA ALA A 207 -43.69 -46.55 34.24
C ALA A 207 -42.85 -45.43 34.89
N ARG A 208 -43.00 -45.21 36.20
CA ARG A 208 -42.21 -44.24 36.99
C ARG A 208 -40.72 -44.54 36.89
N ALA A 209 -40.33 -45.80 37.13
CA ALA A 209 -38.95 -46.24 36.99
C ALA A 209 -38.42 -46.09 35.55
N SER A 210 -39.28 -46.17 34.53
CA SER A 210 -38.93 -45.88 33.14
C SER A 210 -38.73 -44.38 32.89
N ALA A 211 -39.62 -43.52 33.39
CA ALA A 211 -39.52 -42.06 33.26
C ALA A 211 -38.26 -41.50 33.95
N VAL A 212 -37.91 -42.00 35.13
CA VAL A 212 -36.64 -41.67 35.81
C VAL A 212 -35.44 -42.04 34.94
N LYS A 213 -35.38 -43.27 34.40
CA LYS A 213 -34.29 -43.71 33.50
C LYS A 213 -34.17 -42.85 32.24
N ILE A 214 -35.30 -42.42 31.65
CA ILE A 214 -35.28 -41.49 30.50
C ILE A 214 -34.68 -40.16 30.93
N THR A 215 -35.11 -39.61 32.07
CA THR A 215 -34.60 -38.34 32.62
C THR A 215 -33.09 -38.40 32.88
N ASP A 216 -32.61 -39.44 33.55
CA ASP A 216 -31.19 -39.64 33.87
C ASP A 216 -30.33 -39.84 32.61
N SER A 217 -30.89 -40.44 31.56
CA SER A 217 -30.17 -40.66 30.30
C SER A 217 -29.88 -39.37 29.51
N ARG A 218 -30.60 -38.28 29.79
CA ARG A 218 -30.64 -37.06 28.95
C ARG A 218 -29.25 -36.49 28.63
N GLU A 219 -28.42 -36.24 29.65
CA GLU A 219 -27.08 -35.68 29.43
C GLU A 219 -26.14 -36.69 28.74
N THR A 220 -26.31 -37.99 28.99
CA THR A 220 -25.55 -39.03 28.29
C THR A 220 -25.88 -39.09 26.79
N VAL A 221 -27.15 -38.92 26.43
CA VAL A 221 -27.56 -38.83 25.00
C VAL A 221 -26.99 -37.57 24.36
N PHE A 222 -27.02 -36.42 25.05
CA PHE A 222 -26.44 -35.17 24.57
C PHE A 222 -24.94 -35.29 24.28
N GLU A 223 -24.15 -35.77 25.26
CA GLU A 223 -22.68 -35.88 25.10
C GLU A 223 -22.28 -36.92 24.05
N GLN A 224 -23.00 -38.04 23.94
CA GLN A 224 -22.79 -38.99 22.85
C GLN A 224 -23.10 -38.40 21.47
N ALA A 225 -24.19 -37.63 21.36
CA ALA A 225 -24.59 -36.98 20.12
C ALA A 225 -23.55 -35.91 19.70
N MET A 226 -23.12 -35.06 20.63
CA MET A 226 -22.07 -34.06 20.40
C MET A 226 -20.73 -34.69 20.03
N THR A 227 -20.33 -35.78 20.69
CA THR A 227 -19.07 -36.48 20.40
C THR A 227 -19.09 -37.10 19.01
N ARG A 228 -20.14 -37.89 18.68
CA ARG A 228 -20.29 -38.50 17.34
C ARG A 228 -20.33 -37.44 16.23
N GLY A 229 -21.06 -36.35 16.44
CA GLY A 229 -21.15 -35.26 15.45
C GLY A 229 -19.80 -34.60 15.16
N ARG A 230 -18.96 -34.39 16.19
CA ARG A 230 -17.60 -33.86 16.02
C ARG A 230 -16.71 -34.86 15.26
N GLU A 231 -16.69 -36.12 15.69
CA GLU A 231 -15.93 -37.19 15.02
C GLU A 231 -16.32 -37.33 13.53
N GLN A 232 -17.61 -37.25 13.22
CA GLN A 232 -18.14 -37.31 11.86
C GLN A 232 -17.73 -36.07 11.03
N LEU A 233 -17.77 -34.86 11.61
CA LEU A 233 -17.29 -33.64 10.96
C LEU A 233 -15.79 -33.68 10.63
N ASP A 234 -14.99 -34.27 11.51
CA ASP A 234 -13.54 -34.42 11.36
C ASP A 234 -13.19 -35.51 10.34
N GLN A 235 -13.99 -36.58 10.25
CA GLN A 235 -13.90 -37.62 9.22
C GLN A 235 -14.46 -37.17 7.86
N GLY A 236 -15.17 -36.05 7.80
CA GLY A 236 -15.81 -35.53 6.59
C GLY A 236 -17.19 -36.12 6.27
N ASP A 237 -17.77 -36.93 7.15
CA ASP A 237 -19.16 -37.41 7.05
C ASP A 237 -20.14 -36.37 7.64
N TYR A 238 -20.31 -35.27 6.91
CA TYR A 238 -21.15 -34.17 7.34
C TYR A 238 -22.65 -34.51 7.36
N GLU A 239 -23.11 -35.43 6.52
CA GLU A 239 -24.52 -35.88 6.52
C GLU A 239 -24.88 -36.65 7.78
N SER A 240 -23.99 -37.50 8.30
CA SER A 240 -24.19 -38.12 9.61
C SER A 240 -23.97 -37.13 10.75
N ALA A 241 -23.01 -36.19 10.61
CA ALA A 241 -22.79 -35.16 11.62
C ALA A 241 -24.02 -34.26 11.84
N VAL A 242 -24.72 -33.86 10.77
CA VAL A 242 -26.00 -33.14 10.85
C VAL A 242 -26.98 -33.91 11.75
N LYS A 243 -27.22 -35.21 11.50
CA LYS A 243 -28.15 -36.04 12.29
C LYS A 243 -27.73 -36.13 13.77
N SER A 244 -26.42 -36.23 14.03
CA SER A 244 -25.87 -36.22 15.39
C SER A 244 -26.09 -34.89 16.10
N PHE A 245 -25.91 -33.74 15.43
CA PHE A 245 -26.18 -32.44 16.03
C PHE A 245 -27.67 -32.08 16.11
N GLU A 246 -28.52 -32.59 15.20
CA GLU A 246 -29.98 -32.55 15.32
C GLU A 246 -30.44 -33.30 16.58
N MET A 247 -29.85 -34.48 16.86
CA MET A 247 -30.09 -35.22 18.09
C MET A 247 -29.66 -34.41 19.33
N ALA A 248 -28.46 -33.81 19.32
CA ALA A 248 -28.00 -32.96 20.41
C ALA A 248 -28.92 -31.74 20.64
N ALA A 249 -29.36 -31.08 19.56
CA ALA A 249 -30.30 -29.96 19.60
C ALA A 249 -31.71 -30.39 20.06
N ALA A 250 -32.15 -31.61 19.76
CA ALA A 250 -33.40 -32.16 20.30
C ALA A 250 -33.34 -32.39 21.81
N VAL A 251 -32.17 -32.73 22.37
CA VAL A 251 -31.96 -32.89 23.81
C VAL A 251 -31.80 -31.53 24.52
N ARG A 252 -31.08 -30.58 23.92
CA ARG A 252 -30.81 -29.24 24.46
C ARG A 252 -30.95 -28.15 23.38
N PRO A 253 -32.17 -27.65 23.10
CA PRO A 253 -32.42 -26.66 22.05
C PRO A 253 -31.62 -25.36 22.21
N ASP A 254 -31.42 -24.91 23.46
CA ASP A 254 -30.70 -23.68 23.78
C ASP A 254 -29.16 -23.83 23.81
N ASN A 255 -28.62 -24.99 23.42
CA ASN A 255 -27.17 -25.18 23.38
C ASN A 255 -26.55 -24.51 22.13
N ALA A 256 -25.93 -23.36 22.35
CA ALA A 256 -25.29 -22.57 21.29
C ALA A 256 -24.17 -23.31 20.52
N GLU A 257 -23.46 -24.26 21.16
CA GLU A 257 -22.43 -25.04 20.46
C GLU A 257 -23.05 -26.08 19.52
N ALA A 258 -24.08 -26.81 19.98
CA ALA A 258 -24.81 -27.76 19.15
C ALA A 258 -25.44 -27.06 17.94
N ALA A 259 -26.07 -25.90 18.12
CA ALA A 259 -26.63 -25.09 17.04
C ALA A 259 -25.57 -24.65 16.02
N ARG A 260 -24.42 -24.14 16.49
CA ARG A 260 -23.30 -23.72 15.64
C ARG A 260 -22.69 -24.89 14.85
N LEU A 261 -22.52 -26.05 15.49
CA LEU A 261 -21.96 -27.24 14.84
C LEU A 261 -22.94 -27.87 13.84
N LEU A 262 -24.25 -27.84 14.14
CA LEU A 262 -25.31 -28.22 13.19
C LEU A 262 -25.28 -27.34 11.93
N GLU A 263 -25.20 -26.02 12.09
CA GLU A 263 -25.12 -25.08 10.97
C GLU A 263 -23.86 -25.34 10.10
N ARG A 264 -22.70 -25.53 10.74
CA ARG A 264 -21.44 -25.85 10.03
C ARG A 264 -21.49 -27.20 9.32
N ALA A 265 -22.12 -28.21 9.91
CA ALA A 265 -22.32 -29.51 9.27
C ALA A 265 -23.25 -29.40 8.05
N GLY A 266 -24.37 -28.67 8.19
CA GLY A 266 -25.32 -28.44 7.09
C GLY A 266 -24.69 -27.71 5.89
N LYS A 267 -23.79 -26.74 6.14
CA LYS A 267 -23.07 -25.99 5.09
C LYS A 267 -21.87 -26.74 4.49
N ARG A 268 -21.37 -27.81 5.12
CA ARG A 268 -20.11 -28.47 4.73
C ARG A 268 -20.13 -29.03 3.30
N GLY A 269 -21.28 -29.50 2.81
CA GLY A 269 -21.41 -29.97 1.43
C GLY A 269 -21.11 -28.87 0.39
N GLU A 270 -21.68 -27.68 0.58
CA GLU A 270 -21.46 -26.51 -0.29
C GLU A 270 -20.03 -25.99 -0.18
N VAL A 271 -19.47 -25.94 1.04
CA VAL A 271 -18.04 -25.63 1.27
C VAL A 271 -17.14 -26.57 0.46
N LEU A 272 -17.42 -27.87 0.45
CA LEU A 272 -16.61 -28.86 -0.27
C LEU A 272 -16.75 -28.77 -1.80
N GLU A 273 -17.90 -28.31 -2.32
CA GLU A 273 -18.07 -27.99 -3.74
C GLU A 273 -17.17 -26.80 -4.13
N PHE A 274 -17.25 -25.68 -3.40
CA PHE A 274 -16.38 -24.53 -3.65
C PHE A 274 -14.88 -24.87 -3.51
N MET A 275 -14.52 -25.76 -2.58
CA MET A 275 -13.16 -26.28 -2.48
C MET A 275 -12.73 -27.13 -3.69
N ARG A 276 -13.64 -27.89 -4.30
CA ARG A 276 -13.39 -28.64 -5.54
C ARG A 276 -13.28 -27.69 -6.74
N GLN A 277 -14.17 -26.70 -6.83
CA GLN A 277 -14.12 -25.66 -7.85
C GLN A 277 -12.78 -24.90 -7.80
N GLY A 278 -12.34 -24.48 -6.61
CA GLY A 278 -11.06 -23.82 -6.41
C GLY A 278 -9.88 -24.65 -6.91
N ARG A 279 -9.80 -25.94 -6.53
CA ARG A 279 -8.74 -26.86 -7.02
C ARG A 279 -8.75 -27.02 -8.53
N ASN A 280 -9.92 -27.11 -9.15
CA ASN A 280 -10.05 -27.23 -10.60
C ASN A 280 -9.54 -25.96 -11.31
N LEU A 281 -9.84 -24.78 -10.75
CA LEU A 281 -9.38 -23.49 -11.27
C LEU A 281 -7.86 -23.30 -11.09
N GLU A 282 -7.29 -23.78 -9.99
CA GLU A 282 -5.83 -23.83 -9.83
C GLU A 282 -5.15 -24.72 -10.89
N THR A 283 -5.73 -25.89 -11.19
CA THR A 283 -5.25 -26.78 -12.26
C THR A 283 -5.39 -26.15 -13.66
N ALA A 284 -6.32 -25.23 -13.84
CA ALA A 284 -6.49 -24.42 -15.05
C ALA A 284 -5.65 -23.12 -15.07
N GLU A 285 -4.78 -22.91 -14.08
CA GLU A 285 -3.99 -21.68 -13.83
C GLU A 285 -4.79 -20.38 -13.58
N ASP A 286 -6.12 -20.46 -13.43
CA ASP A 286 -6.97 -19.33 -13.04
C ASP A 286 -6.91 -19.14 -11.52
N MET A 287 -5.82 -18.53 -11.07
CA MET A 287 -5.59 -18.23 -9.66
C MET A 287 -6.63 -17.25 -9.09
N VAL A 288 -7.20 -16.35 -9.91
CA VAL A 288 -8.18 -15.37 -9.42
C VAL A 288 -9.51 -16.06 -9.19
N GLY A 289 -10.01 -16.83 -10.15
CA GLY A 289 -11.21 -17.66 -9.97
C GLY A 289 -11.04 -18.69 -8.84
N ALA A 290 -9.85 -19.29 -8.70
CA ALA A 290 -9.57 -20.20 -7.59
C ALA A 290 -9.67 -19.52 -6.22
N ARG A 291 -9.10 -18.31 -6.08
CA ARG A 291 -9.25 -17.49 -4.86
C ARG A 291 -10.72 -17.22 -4.58
N ASP A 292 -11.48 -16.78 -5.58
CA ASP A 292 -12.88 -16.40 -5.40
C ASP A 292 -13.77 -17.59 -4.98
N ALA A 293 -13.47 -18.79 -5.48
CA ALA A 293 -14.11 -20.03 -5.01
C ALA A 293 -13.74 -20.32 -3.54
N TYR A 294 -12.47 -20.18 -3.14
CA TYR A 294 -12.06 -20.35 -1.74
C TYR A 294 -12.59 -19.25 -0.81
N ASP A 295 -12.77 -18.01 -1.30
CA ASP A 295 -13.45 -16.94 -0.57
C ASP A 295 -14.90 -17.34 -0.24
N LYS A 296 -15.63 -17.96 -1.19
CA LYS A 296 -16.97 -18.51 -0.93
C LYS A 296 -16.98 -19.67 0.07
N ALA A 297 -15.99 -20.56 0.03
CA ALA A 297 -15.85 -21.61 1.04
C ALA A 297 -15.62 -21.03 2.46
N VAL A 298 -14.84 -19.95 2.58
CA VAL A 298 -14.60 -19.25 3.87
C VAL A 298 -15.81 -18.41 4.32
N GLU A 299 -16.61 -17.87 3.41
CA GLU A 299 -17.87 -17.17 3.72
C GLU A 299 -18.92 -18.11 4.33
N LEU A 300 -18.91 -19.39 3.92
CA LEU A 300 -19.84 -20.42 4.40
C LEU A 300 -19.42 -21.06 5.74
N ASP A 301 -18.16 -21.46 5.90
CA ASP A 301 -17.57 -21.91 7.19
C ASP A 301 -16.23 -21.22 7.43
N ALA A 302 -16.28 -20.05 8.08
CA ALA A 302 -15.08 -19.27 8.42
C ALA A 302 -14.09 -20.04 9.32
N GLU A 303 -14.54 -21.08 10.04
CA GLU A 303 -13.69 -21.92 10.87
C GLU A 303 -13.03 -23.08 10.09
N TYR A 304 -13.43 -23.38 8.86
CA TYR A 304 -12.83 -24.45 8.07
C TYR A 304 -11.39 -24.11 7.62
N ASN A 305 -10.41 -24.80 8.21
CA ASN A 305 -8.99 -24.51 8.05
C ASN A 305 -8.51 -24.61 6.60
N ASP A 306 -8.92 -25.66 5.88
CA ASP A 306 -8.39 -25.97 4.54
C ASP A 306 -8.76 -24.87 3.54
N ALA A 307 -9.96 -24.30 3.65
CA ALA A 307 -10.38 -23.17 2.82
C ALA A 307 -9.54 -21.91 3.09
N ARG A 308 -9.27 -21.57 4.36
CA ARG A 308 -8.40 -20.45 4.72
C ARG A 308 -6.97 -20.65 4.23
N GLN A 309 -6.44 -21.87 4.33
CA GLN A 309 -5.09 -22.21 3.85
C GLN A 309 -5.01 -22.15 2.31
N ALA A 310 -5.98 -22.73 1.60
CA ALA A 310 -6.02 -22.71 0.13
C ALA A 310 -6.14 -21.27 -0.41
N ARG A 311 -7.05 -20.47 0.16
CA ARG A 311 -7.18 -19.04 -0.10
C ARG A 311 -5.86 -18.29 0.08
N ALA A 312 -5.20 -18.45 1.24
CA ALA A 312 -3.95 -17.76 1.54
C ALA A 312 -2.82 -18.16 0.58
N ARG A 313 -2.71 -19.45 0.28
CA ARG A 313 -1.73 -20.00 -0.67
C ARG A 313 -1.92 -19.46 -2.08
N VAL A 314 -3.15 -19.46 -2.60
CA VAL A 314 -3.47 -18.91 -3.94
C VAL A 314 -3.25 -17.40 -3.97
N GLN A 315 -3.63 -16.66 -2.92
CA GLN A 315 -3.35 -15.22 -2.85
C GLN A 315 -1.84 -14.92 -2.87
N GLY A 316 -1.01 -15.78 -2.25
CA GLY A 316 0.45 -15.72 -2.37
C GLY A 316 0.93 -15.89 -3.81
N LEU A 317 0.40 -16.87 -4.53
CA LEU A 317 0.73 -17.11 -5.96
C LEU A 317 0.30 -15.93 -6.86
N ILE A 318 -0.87 -15.32 -6.60
CA ILE A 318 -1.31 -14.09 -7.27
C ILE A 318 -0.30 -12.96 -7.02
N ASN A 319 0.03 -12.71 -5.75
CA ASN A 319 0.96 -11.64 -5.37
C ASN A 319 2.34 -11.83 -6.02
N ASP A 320 2.86 -13.05 -6.05
CA ASP A 320 4.14 -13.38 -6.71
C ASP A 320 4.09 -13.17 -8.23
N ARG A 321 2.99 -13.52 -8.91
CA ARG A 321 2.80 -13.27 -10.35
C ARG A 321 2.73 -11.76 -10.64
N VAL A 322 1.99 -11.00 -9.84
CA VAL A 322 1.89 -9.53 -9.99
C VAL A 322 3.22 -8.84 -9.67
N TYR A 323 3.90 -9.25 -8.60
CA TYR A 323 5.24 -8.76 -8.22
C TYR A 323 6.24 -8.93 -9.37
N ARG A 324 6.34 -10.14 -9.94
CA ARG A 324 7.25 -10.41 -11.07
C ARG A 324 6.92 -9.55 -12.29
N ALA A 325 5.64 -9.40 -12.62
CA ALA A 325 5.21 -8.56 -13.74
C ALA A 325 5.62 -7.08 -13.53
N ARG A 326 5.36 -6.52 -12.34
CA ARG A 326 5.74 -5.15 -11.99
C ARG A 326 7.26 -4.94 -11.95
N LEU A 327 8.01 -5.91 -11.44
CA LEU A 327 9.48 -5.85 -11.45
C LEU A 327 10.00 -5.80 -12.90
N SER A 328 9.51 -6.67 -13.79
CA SER A 328 9.92 -6.65 -15.20
C SER A 328 9.52 -5.37 -15.93
N GLU A 329 8.29 -4.87 -15.72
CA GLU A 329 7.79 -3.62 -16.28
C GLU A 329 8.65 -2.42 -15.84
N GLY A 330 8.90 -2.28 -14.54
CA GLY A 330 9.70 -1.19 -13.99
C GLY A 330 11.18 -1.23 -14.38
N LEU A 331 11.76 -2.43 -14.56
CA LEU A 331 13.11 -2.59 -15.11
C LEU A 331 13.16 -2.19 -16.60
N GLN A 332 12.15 -2.56 -17.39
CA GLN A 332 12.05 -2.14 -18.79
C GLN A 332 11.87 -0.62 -18.93
N GLU A 333 11.09 0.01 -18.05
CA GLU A 333 10.93 1.48 -17.99
C GLU A 333 12.23 2.18 -17.59
N LEU A 334 13.02 1.59 -16.67
CA LEU A 334 14.35 2.06 -16.31
C LEU A 334 15.33 1.99 -17.49
N GLU A 335 15.35 0.88 -18.24
CA GLU A 335 16.16 0.74 -19.46
C GLU A 335 15.78 1.74 -20.55
N GLN A 336 14.49 2.05 -20.71
CA GLN A 336 14.00 3.11 -21.60
C GLN A 336 14.30 4.53 -21.09
N GLY A 337 14.76 4.68 -19.85
CA GLY A 337 15.05 5.97 -19.23
C GLY A 337 13.82 6.74 -18.75
N ASN A 338 12.67 6.08 -18.63
CA ASN A 338 11.39 6.58 -18.12
C ASN A 338 11.38 6.60 -16.57
N LEU A 339 12.37 7.25 -15.97
CA LEU A 339 12.77 7.09 -14.57
C LEU A 339 11.64 7.34 -13.54
N THR A 340 10.71 8.25 -13.83
CA THR A 340 9.55 8.50 -12.94
C THR A 340 8.59 7.33 -12.95
N GLN A 341 8.21 6.85 -14.13
CA GLN A 341 7.31 5.70 -14.29
C GLN A 341 7.95 4.44 -13.69
N ALA A 342 9.23 4.20 -14.00
CA ALA A 342 10.01 3.10 -13.44
C ALA A 342 9.99 3.08 -11.90
N ARG A 343 10.12 4.26 -11.25
CA ARG A 343 10.01 4.38 -9.80
C ARG A 343 8.63 3.97 -9.31
N ASP A 344 7.56 4.56 -9.86
CA ASP A 344 6.19 4.29 -9.43
C ASP A 344 5.83 2.80 -9.58
N THR A 345 6.26 2.18 -10.68
CA THR A 345 6.09 0.75 -10.97
C THR A 345 6.87 -0.13 -9.98
N LEU A 346 8.15 0.16 -9.73
CA LEU A 346 9.00 -0.60 -8.79
C LEU A 346 8.56 -0.43 -7.34
N GLU A 347 8.13 0.77 -6.92
CA GLU A 347 7.50 0.96 -5.61
C GLU A 347 6.23 0.13 -5.45
N SER A 348 5.44 -0.04 -6.53
CA SER A 348 4.26 -0.92 -6.50
C SER A 348 4.65 -2.40 -6.32
N ALA A 349 5.79 -2.84 -6.88
CA ALA A 349 6.36 -4.16 -6.63
C ALA A 349 6.85 -4.30 -5.18
N GLY A 350 7.55 -3.28 -4.64
CA GLY A 350 8.00 -3.24 -3.25
C GLY A 350 6.86 -3.33 -2.23
N ARG A 351 5.67 -2.77 -2.53
CA ARG A 351 4.48 -2.94 -1.68
C ARG A 351 3.95 -4.38 -1.63
N LEU A 352 4.24 -5.21 -2.63
CA LEU A 352 3.90 -6.63 -2.66
C LEU A 352 4.98 -7.50 -1.98
N ARG A 353 6.24 -7.05 -2.00
CA ARG A 353 7.38 -7.72 -1.38
C ARG A 353 8.36 -6.68 -0.80
N PRO A 354 8.16 -6.24 0.46
CA PRO A 354 8.97 -5.19 1.08
C PRO A 354 10.46 -5.50 1.16
N ASP A 355 10.81 -6.78 1.35
CA ASP A 355 12.19 -7.24 1.53
C ASP A 355 12.88 -7.65 0.20
N SER A 356 12.45 -7.07 -0.93
CA SER A 356 13.08 -7.33 -2.25
C SER A 356 14.33 -6.49 -2.46
N VAL A 357 15.47 -7.17 -2.47
CA VAL A 357 16.76 -6.60 -2.88
C VAL A 357 16.72 -6.13 -4.33
N GLU A 358 16.02 -6.84 -5.23
CA GLU A 358 15.94 -6.47 -6.65
C GLU A 358 15.21 -5.14 -6.88
N VAL A 359 14.16 -4.87 -6.08
CA VAL A 359 13.45 -3.58 -6.08
C VAL A 359 14.33 -2.48 -5.46
N GLU A 360 15.02 -2.76 -4.35
CA GLU A 360 15.93 -1.80 -3.70
C GLU A 360 17.07 -1.38 -4.65
N ASP A 361 17.75 -2.33 -5.28
CA ASP A 361 18.82 -2.09 -6.25
C ASP A 361 18.33 -1.27 -7.46
N ALA A 362 17.14 -1.59 -7.98
CA ALA A 362 16.56 -0.88 -9.11
C ALA A 362 16.16 0.57 -8.76
N LEU A 363 15.59 0.80 -7.58
CA LEU A 363 15.27 2.14 -7.06
C LEU A 363 16.54 2.95 -6.77
N SER A 364 17.59 2.31 -6.23
CA SER A 364 18.91 2.90 -6.04
C SER A 364 19.50 3.36 -7.39
N ARG A 365 19.48 2.49 -8.41
CA ARG A 365 19.94 2.81 -9.77
C ARG A 365 19.15 3.96 -10.41
N ILE A 366 17.83 4.06 -10.17
CA ILE A 366 17.02 5.22 -10.58
C ILE A 366 17.52 6.51 -9.93
N ASN A 367 17.77 6.49 -8.62
CA ASN A 367 18.24 7.66 -7.87
C ASN A 367 19.61 8.15 -8.37
N THR A 368 20.57 7.25 -8.56
CA THR A 368 21.88 7.59 -9.16
C THR A 368 21.74 8.16 -10.57
N THR A 369 20.84 7.60 -11.40
CA THR A 369 20.61 8.08 -12.77
C THR A 369 19.99 9.48 -12.79
N LEU A 370 19.08 9.78 -11.86
CA LEU A 370 18.50 11.13 -11.70
C LEU A 370 19.55 12.15 -11.24
N GLN A 371 20.40 11.79 -10.29
CA GLN A 371 21.52 12.64 -9.84
C GLN A 371 22.49 12.94 -11.01
N ALA A 372 22.85 11.92 -11.79
CA ALA A 372 23.69 12.09 -12.99
C ALA A 372 23.04 13.03 -14.03
N ARG A 373 21.74 12.86 -14.32
CA ARG A 373 20.99 13.76 -15.22
C ARG A 373 20.94 15.20 -14.70
N GLN A 374 20.79 15.40 -13.38
CA GLN A 374 20.82 16.73 -12.77
C GLN A 374 22.21 17.39 -12.93
N VAL A 375 23.29 16.66 -12.62
CA VAL A 375 24.68 17.14 -12.77
C VAL A 375 25.00 17.51 -14.23
N ASP A 376 24.60 16.69 -15.19
CA ASP A 376 24.81 17.00 -16.61
C ASP A 376 23.92 18.13 -17.12
N GLY A 377 22.71 18.30 -16.58
CA GLY A 377 21.88 19.49 -16.80
C GLY A 377 22.59 20.77 -16.34
N GLN A 378 23.17 20.77 -15.14
CA GLN A 378 23.95 21.90 -14.63
C GLN A 378 25.22 22.14 -15.45
N ARG A 379 25.92 21.09 -15.89
CA ARG A 379 27.06 21.19 -16.82
C ARG A 379 26.69 21.89 -18.12
N GLN A 380 25.54 21.55 -18.70
CA GLN A 380 25.04 22.17 -19.94
C GLN A 380 24.64 23.62 -19.71
N ALA A 381 23.91 23.92 -18.64
CA ALA A 381 23.51 25.28 -18.27
C ALA A 381 24.73 26.18 -18.06
N GLY A 382 25.74 25.73 -17.30
CA GLY A 382 26.99 26.46 -17.08
C GLY A 382 27.74 26.77 -18.37
N ARG A 383 27.87 25.79 -19.28
CA ARG A 383 28.50 25.99 -20.59
C ARG A 383 27.71 26.95 -21.49
N GLN A 384 26.38 26.90 -21.49
CA GLN A 384 25.54 27.82 -22.25
C GLN A 384 25.60 29.25 -21.70
N ALA A 385 25.68 29.40 -20.37
CA ALA A 385 25.88 30.69 -19.71
C ALA A 385 27.28 31.26 -19.97
N GLU A 386 28.35 30.45 -19.91
CA GLU A 386 29.70 30.82 -20.37
C GLU A 386 29.68 31.26 -21.84
N GLN A 387 28.98 30.53 -22.74
CA GLN A 387 28.86 30.88 -24.15
C GLN A 387 28.20 32.24 -24.38
N ALA A 388 27.18 32.57 -23.59
CA ALA A 388 26.43 33.82 -23.64
C ALA A 388 27.02 34.96 -22.81
N GLU A 389 28.21 34.81 -22.22
CA GLU A 389 28.85 35.79 -21.31
C GLU A 389 27.96 36.21 -20.12
N ARG A 390 27.14 35.25 -19.64
CA ARG A 390 26.33 35.34 -18.41
C ARG A 390 27.09 34.65 -17.28
N TRP A 391 28.15 35.30 -16.81
CA TRP A 391 29.14 34.67 -15.93
C TRP A 391 28.58 34.33 -14.54
N GLU A 392 27.70 35.17 -13.98
CA GLU A 392 27.01 34.89 -12.70
C GLU A 392 26.11 33.64 -12.81
N ASP A 393 25.33 33.50 -13.90
CA ASP A 393 24.52 32.31 -14.16
C ASP A 393 25.38 31.05 -14.33
N ALA A 394 26.54 31.19 -14.98
CA ALA A 394 27.50 30.09 -15.16
C ALA A 394 28.09 29.63 -13.81
N GLU A 395 28.48 30.58 -12.97
CA GLU A 395 28.99 30.29 -11.63
C GLU A 395 27.92 29.57 -10.79
N ALA A 396 26.69 30.07 -10.77
CA ALA A 396 25.58 29.47 -10.05
C ALA A 396 25.30 28.02 -10.51
N ALA A 397 25.34 27.74 -11.81
CA ALA A 397 25.17 26.39 -12.34
C ALA A 397 26.29 25.44 -11.90
N TYR A 398 27.56 25.88 -11.92
CA TYR A 398 28.67 25.06 -11.43
C TYR A 398 28.64 24.87 -9.91
N GLN A 399 28.27 25.89 -9.14
CA GLN A 399 28.04 25.75 -7.69
C GLN A 399 26.92 24.72 -7.41
N ALA A 400 25.82 24.73 -8.17
CA ALA A 400 24.75 23.76 -8.02
C ALA A 400 25.18 22.32 -8.36
N ALA A 401 26.10 22.13 -9.32
CA ALA A 401 26.73 20.83 -9.56
C ALA A 401 27.62 20.39 -8.38
N LEU A 402 28.40 21.29 -7.80
CA LEU A 402 29.27 21.00 -6.64
C LEU A 402 28.49 20.72 -5.35
N GLN A 403 27.27 21.24 -5.21
CA GLN A 403 26.36 20.86 -4.13
C GLN A 403 25.87 19.41 -4.24
N ALA A 404 25.80 18.86 -5.46
CA ALA A 404 25.46 17.45 -5.68
C ALA A 404 26.68 16.54 -5.46
N ASP A 405 27.87 16.93 -5.96
CA ASP A 405 29.14 16.25 -5.70
C ASP A 405 30.32 17.26 -5.75
N PRO A 406 30.96 17.56 -4.60
CA PRO A 406 32.10 18.47 -4.54
C PRO A 406 33.36 18.02 -5.30
N SER A 407 33.46 16.74 -5.70
CA SER A 407 34.62 16.17 -6.39
C SER A 407 34.63 16.39 -7.91
N LEU A 408 33.53 16.94 -8.46
CA LEU A 408 33.33 17.16 -9.89
C LEU A 408 34.30 18.20 -10.48
N LYS A 409 35.47 17.75 -10.97
CA LYS A 409 36.51 18.61 -11.56
C LYS A 409 35.99 19.64 -12.56
N PHE A 410 35.08 19.26 -13.46
CA PHE A 410 34.51 20.18 -14.45
C PHE A 410 33.80 21.38 -13.82
N ALA A 411 33.18 21.17 -12.65
CA ALA A 411 32.44 22.18 -11.93
C ALA A 411 33.36 22.99 -11.02
N GLN A 412 34.41 22.39 -10.44
CA GLN A 412 35.48 23.12 -9.75
C GLN A 412 36.19 24.10 -10.71
N GLU A 413 36.64 23.61 -11.87
CA GLU A 413 37.28 24.41 -12.91
C GLU A 413 36.31 25.43 -13.53
N GLY A 414 35.04 25.03 -13.73
CA GLY A 414 33.98 25.89 -14.23
C GLY A 414 33.68 27.05 -13.29
N GLN A 415 33.47 26.77 -12.01
CA GLN A 415 33.24 27.78 -10.97
C GLN A 415 34.41 28.77 -10.90
N ALA A 416 35.65 28.28 -10.85
CA ALA A 416 36.83 29.16 -10.78
C ALA A 416 36.89 30.15 -11.96
N ARG A 417 36.71 29.67 -13.19
CA ARG A 417 36.68 30.54 -14.39
C ARG A 417 35.48 31.47 -14.41
N ALA A 418 34.31 30.98 -14.04
CA ALA A 418 33.07 31.76 -14.07
C ALA A 418 33.08 32.88 -13.02
N ALA A 419 33.54 32.60 -11.79
CA ALA A 419 33.66 33.57 -10.70
C ALA A 419 34.67 34.69 -11.05
N GLU A 420 35.82 34.35 -11.62
CA GLU A 420 36.80 35.34 -12.10
C GLU A 420 36.19 36.29 -13.15
N ARG A 421 35.48 35.71 -14.13
CA ARG A 421 34.81 36.50 -15.18
C ARG A 421 33.60 37.29 -14.67
N ALA A 422 32.84 36.76 -13.72
CA ALA A 422 31.71 37.45 -13.08
C ALA A 422 32.19 38.66 -12.27
N ALA A 423 33.25 38.49 -11.48
CA ALA A 423 33.88 39.58 -10.75
C ALA A 423 34.39 40.69 -11.69
N LEU A 424 34.94 40.34 -12.86
CA LEU A 424 35.34 41.34 -13.87
C LEU A 424 34.14 42.03 -14.51
N ASP A 425 33.14 41.28 -14.97
CA ASP A 425 31.92 41.78 -15.62
C ASP A 425 31.17 42.76 -14.70
N SER A 426 31.06 42.41 -13.42
CA SER A 426 30.46 43.25 -12.37
C SER A 426 31.24 44.56 -12.14
N LYS A 427 32.58 44.51 -12.05
CA LYS A 427 33.43 45.72 -11.96
C LYS A 427 33.28 46.62 -13.20
N LEU A 428 33.30 46.04 -14.40
CA LEU A 428 33.16 46.77 -15.66
C LEU A 428 31.78 47.43 -15.76
N ALA A 429 30.71 46.69 -15.48
CA ALA A 429 29.34 47.18 -15.45
C ALA A 429 29.17 48.30 -14.41
N TYR A 430 29.74 48.17 -13.21
CA TYR A 430 29.72 49.21 -12.19
C TYR A 430 30.34 50.52 -12.69
N HIS A 431 31.53 50.49 -13.30
CA HIS A 431 32.16 51.71 -13.81
C HIS A 431 31.45 52.29 -15.04
N LEU A 432 30.88 51.46 -15.92
CA LEU A 432 30.06 51.90 -17.06
C LEU A 432 28.76 52.59 -16.61
N GLN A 433 28.16 52.16 -15.49
CA GLN A 433 27.00 52.81 -14.89
C GLN A 433 27.36 54.09 -14.10
N ASN A 434 28.64 54.28 -13.74
CA ASN A 434 29.13 55.36 -12.86
C ASN A 434 30.23 56.21 -13.53
N THR A 435 30.17 56.41 -14.85
CA THR A 435 31.21 57.11 -15.63
C THR A 435 31.51 58.52 -15.14
N GLY A 436 30.54 59.25 -14.58
CA GLY A 436 30.76 60.58 -13.99
C GLY A 436 31.82 60.62 -12.89
N ARG A 437 32.10 59.49 -12.22
CA ARG A 437 33.18 59.37 -11.22
C ARG A 437 34.59 59.38 -11.81
N LEU A 438 34.74 59.28 -13.14
CA LEU A 438 36.03 59.40 -13.83
C LEU A 438 36.65 60.81 -13.76
N SER A 439 35.96 61.80 -13.18
CA SER A 439 36.57 63.07 -12.77
C SER A 439 37.60 62.87 -11.65
N GLU A 440 37.39 61.90 -10.74
CA GLU A 440 38.27 61.56 -9.63
C GLU A 440 39.58 60.91 -10.14
N PRO A 441 40.78 61.40 -9.76
CA PRO A 441 42.06 60.78 -10.16
C PRO A 441 42.20 59.30 -9.79
N ALA A 442 41.73 58.92 -8.59
CA ALA A 442 41.79 57.53 -8.12
C ALA A 442 40.94 56.59 -8.99
N VAL A 443 39.70 56.99 -9.31
CA VAL A 443 38.79 56.19 -10.14
C VAL A 443 39.34 56.00 -11.56
N ARG A 444 39.99 57.03 -12.14
CA ARG A 444 40.70 56.87 -13.44
C ARG A 444 41.84 55.85 -13.36
N GLN A 445 42.62 55.85 -12.27
CA GLN A 445 43.71 54.89 -12.08
C GLN A 445 43.18 53.46 -11.89
N ASP A 446 42.10 53.30 -11.12
CA ASP A 446 41.44 51.99 -10.91
C ASP A 446 40.84 51.45 -12.21
N VAL A 447 40.16 52.30 -13.00
CA VAL A 447 39.62 51.91 -14.32
C VAL A 447 40.73 51.61 -15.34
N ALA A 448 41.82 52.36 -15.34
CA ALA A 448 42.98 52.06 -16.18
C ALA A 448 43.59 50.68 -15.84
N ARG A 449 43.67 50.33 -14.55
CA ARG A 449 44.11 49.00 -14.08
C ARG A 449 43.11 47.92 -14.48
N LEU A 450 41.81 48.15 -14.33
CA LEU A 450 40.75 47.22 -14.72
C LEU A 450 40.75 46.92 -16.23
N LEU A 451 40.97 47.94 -17.06
CA LEU A 451 41.12 47.78 -18.51
C LEU A 451 42.42 47.04 -18.87
N ALA A 452 43.48 47.14 -18.07
CA ALA A 452 44.70 46.35 -18.24
C ALA A 452 44.51 44.88 -17.83
N GLU A 453 43.78 44.62 -16.73
CA GLU A 453 43.34 43.29 -16.27
C GLU A 453 42.48 42.61 -17.37
N ALA A 454 41.46 43.30 -17.86
CA ALA A 454 40.57 42.80 -18.92
C ALA A 454 41.31 42.45 -20.23
N LYS A 455 42.37 43.19 -20.59
CA LYS A 455 43.20 42.93 -21.78
C LYS A 455 44.13 41.73 -21.65
N GLN A 456 44.42 41.25 -20.44
CA GLN A 456 45.25 40.05 -20.23
C GLN A 456 44.48 38.75 -20.44
N LEU A 457 43.14 38.83 -20.46
CA LEU A 457 42.30 37.65 -20.62
C LEU A 457 42.29 37.16 -22.07
N PRO A 458 42.59 35.87 -22.32
CA PRO A 458 42.60 35.33 -23.66
C PRO A 458 41.19 35.33 -24.27
N ALA A 459 41.13 35.62 -25.57
CA ALA A 459 39.92 35.62 -26.40
C ALA A 459 38.71 36.32 -25.74
N PRO A 460 38.74 37.66 -25.59
CA PRO A 460 37.52 38.39 -25.27
C PRO A 460 36.45 38.12 -26.33
N ARG A 461 35.20 38.16 -25.90
CA ARG A 461 34.03 37.99 -26.76
C ARG A 461 33.23 39.29 -26.78
N GLU A 462 32.17 39.32 -27.57
CA GLU A 462 31.44 40.52 -27.97
C GLU A 462 31.03 41.42 -26.80
N LYS A 463 30.53 40.87 -25.69
CA LYS A 463 30.11 41.65 -24.51
C LYS A 463 31.31 42.30 -23.82
N LEU A 464 32.37 41.52 -23.55
CA LEU A 464 33.58 42.05 -22.92
C LEU A 464 34.30 43.07 -23.82
N ASP A 465 34.38 42.82 -25.12
CA ASP A 465 34.93 43.77 -26.10
C ASP A 465 34.08 45.04 -26.21
N ALA A 466 32.75 44.96 -26.09
CA ALA A 466 31.89 46.13 -26.03
C ALA A 466 32.12 46.94 -24.75
N GLN A 467 32.07 46.29 -23.58
CA GLN A 467 32.27 46.92 -22.27
C GLN A 467 33.65 47.59 -22.16
N THR A 468 34.72 46.90 -22.55
CA THR A 468 36.09 47.44 -22.47
C THR A 468 36.32 48.59 -23.44
N ARG A 469 35.75 48.56 -24.66
CA ARG A 469 35.80 49.71 -25.59
C ARG A 469 35.02 50.91 -25.06
N GLN A 470 33.79 50.71 -24.59
CA GLN A 470 32.97 51.79 -24.01
C GLN A 470 33.67 52.44 -22.80
N LEU A 471 34.23 51.62 -21.90
CA LEU A 471 34.90 52.13 -20.71
C LEU A 471 36.25 52.78 -21.03
N ALA A 472 36.97 52.29 -22.04
CA ALA A 472 38.19 52.94 -22.54
C ALA A 472 37.90 54.31 -23.17
N GLN A 473 36.84 54.43 -23.97
CA GLN A 473 36.40 55.70 -24.55
C GLN A 473 36.00 56.71 -23.45
N ALA A 474 35.21 56.27 -22.46
CA ALA A 474 34.84 57.11 -21.32
C ALA A 474 36.07 57.56 -20.49
N LEU A 475 37.08 56.68 -20.33
CA LEU A 475 38.33 57.01 -19.66
C LEU A 475 39.16 58.02 -20.46
N GLU A 476 39.23 57.88 -21.79
CA GLU A 476 39.93 58.82 -22.69
C GLU A 476 39.27 60.20 -22.64
N GLN A 477 37.95 60.28 -22.82
CA GLN A 477 37.17 61.51 -22.67
C GLN A 477 37.43 62.19 -21.31
N ALA A 478 37.43 61.42 -20.21
CA ALA A 478 37.71 61.93 -18.86
C ALA A 478 39.19 62.30 -18.58
N GLN A 479 40.11 62.05 -19.52
CA GLN A 479 41.53 62.42 -19.41
C GLN A 479 41.93 63.58 -20.33
N THR A 480 41.22 63.77 -21.45
CA THR A 480 41.41 64.86 -22.41
C THR A 480 41.11 66.21 -21.75
N PRO A 481 42.08 67.14 -21.67
CA PRO A 481 41.82 68.49 -21.19
C PRO A 481 40.93 69.29 -22.15
N VAL A 482 40.03 70.08 -21.59
CA VAL A 482 39.10 70.99 -22.28
C VAL A 482 39.53 72.44 -22.00
N PRO A 483 39.57 73.34 -22.99
CA PRO A 483 39.88 74.74 -22.75
C PRO A 483 38.73 75.42 -21.98
N VAL A 484 39.11 76.17 -20.93
CA VAL A 484 38.22 76.90 -20.04
C VAL A 484 38.64 78.36 -20.00
N VAL A 485 37.69 79.27 -20.19
CA VAL A 485 37.92 80.72 -20.16
C VAL A 485 37.34 81.30 -18.88
N LEU A 486 38.17 81.96 -18.07
CA LEU A 486 37.75 82.73 -16.90
C LEU A 486 37.94 84.22 -17.14
N THR A 487 37.07 85.04 -16.53
CA THR A 487 37.17 86.50 -16.60
C THR A 487 37.10 87.16 -15.22
N SER A 488 37.91 88.21 -15.01
CA SER A 488 38.08 88.92 -13.74
C SER A 488 38.27 90.44 -13.99
N ASP A 489 38.56 91.22 -12.95
CA ASP A 489 38.64 92.69 -12.97
C ASP A 489 40.07 93.25 -12.88
N ASN A 490 41.09 92.44 -13.10
CA ASN A 490 42.52 92.72 -12.82
C ASN A 490 42.85 93.08 -11.34
N GLN A 491 41.87 93.03 -10.42
CA GLN A 491 42.04 93.44 -9.02
C GLN A 491 41.71 92.31 -8.03
N THR A 492 40.91 91.33 -8.44
CA THR A 492 40.59 90.11 -7.72
C THR A 492 41.63 89.03 -8.04
N VAL A 493 42.32 88.52 -7.02
CA VAL A 493 43.22 87.37 -7.13
C VAL A 493 42.37 86.11 -7.23
N VAL A 494 42.50 85.36 -8.33
CA VAL A 494 41.69 84.16 -8.59
C VAL A 494 42.55 82.90 -8.38
N ALA A 495 41.99 81.90 -7.72
CA ALA A 495 42.54 80.56 -7.62
C ALA A 495 41.48 79.52 -7.96
N ILE A 496 41.86 78.36 -8.47
CA ILE A 496 40.98 77.22 -8.67
C ILE A 496 41.40 76.08 -7.75
N HIS A 497 40.44 75.58 -6.96
CA HIS A 497 40.66 74.51 -5.99
C HIS A 497 41.21 73.26 -6.68
N HIS A 498 42.24 72.64 -6.08
CA HIS A 498 43.03 71.53 -6.65
C HIS A 498 43.78 71.78 -7.97
N VAL A 499 43.76 73.00 -8.52
CA VAL A 499 44.53 73.37 -9.73
C VAL A 499 45.68 74.30 -9.36
N GLY A 500 45.40 75.41 -8.67
CA GLY A 500 46.41 76.39 -8.28
C GLY A 500 45.89 77.82 -8.22
N GLU A 501 46.78 78.75 -7.86
CA GLU A 501 46.53 80.19 -7.92
C GLU A 501 46.87 80.73 -9.31
N LEU A 502 45.97 81.53 -9.89
CA LEU A 502 46.08 82.08 -11.25
C LEU A 502 46.46 83.57 -11.26
N GLY A 503 46.51 84.22 -10.09
CA GLY A 503 46.82 85.65 -9.96
C GLY A 503 45.65 86.56 -10.37
N THR A 504 45.98 87.76 -10.86
CA THR A 504 45.00 88.74 -11.36
C THR A 504 45.02 88.80 -12.90
N PHE A 505 43.85 88.94 -13.52
CA PHE A 505 43.70 89.02 -14.98
C PHE A 505 42.38 89.69 -15.38
N ALA A 506 42.25 90.02 -16.68
CA ALA A 506 40.97 90.37 -17.32
C ALA A 506 40.33 89.12 -17.93
N ASP A 507 41.08 88.45 -18.81
CA ASP A 507 40.75 87.16 -19.44
C ASP A 507 41.89 86.18 -19.18
N HIS A 508 41.56 84.93 -18.84
CA HIS A 508 42.54 83.85 -18.67
C HIS A 508 41.99 82.55 -19.24
N SER A 509 42.74 81.94 -20.14
CA SER A 509 42.42 80.64 -20.74
C SER A 509 43.36 79.59 -20.17
N LEU A 510 42.82 78.48 -19.68
CA LEU A 510 43.58 77.32 -19.21
C LEU A 510 42.86 76.03 -19.59
N GLU A 511 43.59 74.92 -19.65
CA GLU A 511 43.01 73.61 -19.91
C GLU A 511 42.69 72.88 -18.61
N LEU A 512 41.44 72.46 -18.44
CA LEU A 512 40.98 71.66 -17.30
C LEU A 512 40.43 70.33 -17.80
N ARG A 513 40.71 69.25 -17.07
CA ARG A 513 40.08 67.96 -17.37
C ARG A 513 38.59 67.98 -17.01
N PRO A 514 37.78 67.03 -17.49
CA PRO A 514 36.39 66.95 -17.10
C PRO A 514 36.23 66.65 -15.60
N GLY A 515 35.28 67.34 -14.96
CA GLY A 515 35.04 67.28 -13.53
C GLY A 515 34.49 68.58 -12.95
N ASP A 516 34.25 68.57 -11.65
CA ASP A 516 33.71 69.71 -10.90
C ASP A 516 34.82 70.56 -10.29
N TYR A 517 34.77 71.86 -10.54
CA TYR A 517 35.76 72.83 -10.13
C TYR A 517 35.14 73.93 -9.27
N THR A 518 35.95 74.47 -8.38
CA THR A 518 35.61 75.66 -7.58
C THR A 518 36.65 76.74 -7.84
N ALA A 519 36.25 77.83 -8.50
CA ALA A 519 37.03 79.05 -8.52
C ALA A 519 36.75 79.89 -7.27
N VAL A 520 37.79 80.48 -6.70
CA VAL A 520 37.73 81.39 -5.54
C VAL A 520 38.43 82.69 -5.93
N GLY A 521 37.71 83.81 -5.84
CA GLY A 521 38.26 85.15 -5.92
C GLY A 521 38.50 85.71 -4.53
N ARG A 522 39.68 86.30 -4.32
CA ARG A 522 40.07 87.03 -3.10
C ARG A 522 40.50 88.45 -3.42
N ARG A 523 40.18 89.39 -2.54
CA ARG A 523 40.61 90.78 -2.68
C ARG A 523 40.59 91.48 -1.31
N GLU A 524 41.68 92.16 -0.97
CA GLU A 524 41.80 92.87 0.30
C GLU A 524 40.71 93.95 0.44
N GLY A 525 40.01 93.93 1.58
CA GLY A 525 38.87 94.81 1.86
C GLY A 525 37.54 94.41 1.19
N TYR A 526 37.46 93.24 0.56
CA TYR A 526 36.23 92.71 -0.05
C TYR A 526 35.95 91.27 0.40
N ARG A 527 34.69 90.84 0.28
CA ARG A 527 34.28 89.46 0.58
C ARG A 527 34.77 88.51 -0.52
N ASP A 528 35.37 87.40 -0.12
CA ASP A 528 35.74 86.29 -1.01
C ASP A 528 34.53 85.78 -1.80
N VAL A 529 34.71 85.47 -3.08
CA VAL A 529 33.67 84.93 -3.95
C VAL A 529 34.03 83.50 -4.36
N ARG A 530 33.12 82.55 -4.08
CA ARG A 530 33.22 81.15 -4.51
C ARG A 530 32.28 80.90 -5.69
N ARG A 531 32.77 80.26 -6.75
CA ARG A 531 31.95 79.84 -7.90
C ARG A 531 32.27 78.40 -8.28
N GLU A 532 31.23 77.58 -8.32
CA GLU A 532 31.31 76.19 -8.76
C GLU A 532 30.91 76.10 -10.24
N PHE A 533 31.61 75.24 -10.98
CA PHE A 533 31.35 74.97 -12.40
C PHE A 533 31.83 73.56 -12.75
N THR A 534 31.15 72.93 -13.71
CA THR A 534 31.49 71.59 -14.21
C THR A 534 32.08 71.70 -15.61
N VAL A 535 33.19 71.01 -15.85
CA VAL A 535 33.77 70.81 -17.18
C VAL A 535 33.26 69.47 -17.70
N ALA A 536 32.51 69.48 -18.80
CA ALA A 536 31.96 68.27 -19.42
C ALA A 536 32.99 67.62 -20.38
N PRO A 537 32.96 66.29 -20.60
CA PRO A 537 33.98 65.60 -21.39
C PRO A 537 34.05 65.98 -22.86
N ASP A 538 32.91 66.34 -23.46
CA ASP A 538 32.78 66.65 -24.89
C ASP A 538 32.53 68.15 -25.15
N ALA A 539 32.90 69.03 -24.22
CA ALA A 539 32.75 70.47 -24.40
C ALA A 539 33.91 71.05 -25.25
N GLU A 540 33.60 71.75 -26.35
CA GLU A 540 34.62 72.41 -27.18
C GLU A 540 35.35 73.55 -26.44
N THR A 541 34.64 74.28 -25.57
CA THR A 541 35.18 75.29 -24.66
C THR A 541 34.17 75.55 -23.54
N VAL A 542 34.63 75.81 -22.31
CA VAL A 542 33.76 76.20 -21.18
C VAL A 542 34.03 77.64 -20.75
N GLY A 543 33.04 78.52 -20.85
CA GLY A 543 33.12 79.90 -20.36
C GLY A 543 32.54 80.94 -21.33
N PRO A 544 32.69 82.25 -21.04
CA PRO A 544 33.50 82.83 -19.95
C PRO A 544 32.90 82.68 -18.55
N ILE A 545 33.66 82.13 -17.60
CA ILE A 545 33.31 82.04 -16.18
C ILE A 545 33.83 83.28 -15.45
N ARG A 546 32.92 84.17 -15.03
CA ARG A 546 33.28 85.45 -14.39
C ARG A 546 33.45 85.32 -12.87
N ILE A 547 34.61 85.72 -12.35
CA ILE A 547 35.00 85.69 -10.93
C ILE A 547 35.51 87.08 -10.50
N VAL A 548 34.74 87.82 -9.72
CA VAL A 548 35.09 89.18 -9.25
C VAL A 548 34.56 89.42 -7.84
N CYS A 549 35.39 89.95 -6.94
CA CYS A 549 34.97 90.40 -5.62
C CYS A 549 34.23 91.75 -5.72
N GLN A 550 32.92 91.77 -5.46
CA GLN A 550 32.06 92.96 -5.63
C GLN A 550 31.58 93.59 -4.32
N GLU A 551 31.47 92.82 -3.24
CA GLU A 551 31.00 93.30 -1.94
C GLU A 551 32.18 93.74 -1.07
N ARG A 552 32.23 95.03 -0.72
CA ARG A 552 33.25 95.60 0.17
C ARG A 552 32.92 95.28 1.64
N ILE A 553 33.93 94.99 2.44
CA ILE A 553 33.83 94.76 3.90
C ILE A 553 33.94 96.09 4.65
#